data_AF-A0A2W1ARX8-F1
#
_entry.id   AF-A0A2W1ARX8-F1
#
_cell.length_a   1.000
_cell.length_b   1.000
_cell.length_c   1.000
_cell.angle_alpha   90.00
_cell.angle_beta   90.00
_cell.angle_gamma   90.00
#
_symmetry.space_group_name_H-M   'P 1'
#
loop_
_entity.id
_entity.type
_entity.pdbx_description
1 polymer ?
#
loop_
_entity_poly.entity_id
_entity_poly.type
_entity_poly.pdbx_seq_one_letter_code
_entity_poly.pdbx_strand_id
1 'polypeptide(L)' 'MKKNIKKILINQLQDDKDPRFNIWLLLPGICIAILWSLWKTIIIQGSISLDFFSILIWPGFAIFFITSIFAILGWQLDID' A
#
# COMPACT_ATOMS: atom_id res chain seq x y z
N MET A 1 14.04 -25.73 6.96
CA MET A 1 13.46 -24.44 7.40
C MET A 1 12.35 -23.88 6.50
N LYS A 2 12.47 -23.82 5.17
CA LYS A 2 11.45 -23.21 4.27
C LYS A 2 10.01 -23.76 4.42
N LYS A 3 9.83 -25.04 4.76
CA LYS A 3 8.49 -25.65 4.92
C LYS A 3 7.68 -25.10 6.11
N ASN A 4 8.34 -24.62 7.16
CA ASN A 4 7.63 -24.10 8.34
C ASN A 4 7.07 -22.70 8.11
N ILE A 5 7.79 -21.82 7.41
CA ILE A 5 7.35 -20.44 7.17
C ILE A 5 6.05 -20.42 6.36
N LYS A 6 5.96 -21.24 5.31
CA LYS A 6 4.74 -21.35 4.50
C LYS A 6 3.54 -21.81 5.33
N LYS A 7 3.73 -22.78 6.23
CA LYS A 7 2.66 -23.30 7.08
C LYS A 7 2.22 -22.27 8.13
N ILE A 8 3.17 -21.52 8.70
CA ILE A 8 2.89 -20.42 9.63
C ILE A 8 2.11 -19.32 8.93
N LEU A 9 2.53 -18.90 7.73
CA LEU A 9 1.83 -17.87 6.96
C LEU A 9 0.40 -18.28 6.63
N ILE A 10 0.17 -19.49 6.14
CA ILE A 10 -1.18 -19.98 5.80
C ILE A 10 -2.09 -20.06 7.04
N ASN A 11 -1.54 -20.45 8.20
CA ASN A 11 -2.31 -20.53 9.44
C ASN A 11 -2.63 -19.16 10.07
N GLN A 12 -2.01 -18.09 9.59
CA GLN A 12 -2.19 -16.72 10.10
C GLN A 12 -2.95 -15.83 9.12
N LEU A 13 -3.16 -16.31 7.89
CA LEU A 13 -3.94 -15.62 6.88
C LEU A 13 -5.41 -16.05 7.02
N GLN A 14 -6.31 -15.07 7.06
CA GLN A 14 -7.75 -15.26 7.07
C GLN A 14 -8.20 -16.12 5.87
N ASP A 15 -9.21 -16.97 6.07
CA ASP A 15 -9.66 -17.97 5.08
C ASP A 15 -9.97 -17.30 3.72
N ASP A 16 -9.38 -17.82 2.64
CA ASP A 16 -9.52 -17.33 1.26
C ASP A 16 -10.98 -17.30 0.77
N LYS A 17 -11.89 -17.92 1.54
CA LYS A 17 -13.34 -17.98 1.28
C LYS A 17 -14.10 -16.75 1.75
N ASP A 18 -13.49 -15.81 2.46
CA ASP A 18 -14.18 -14.61 2.93
C ASP A 18 -14.31 -13.60 1.76
N PRO A 19 -15.52 -13.40 1.19
CA PRO A 19 -15.69 -12.63 -0.05
C PRO A 19 -15.56 -11.10 0.15
N ARG A 20 -15.13 -10.67 1.34
CA ARG A 20 -15.12 -9.27 1.76
C ARG A 20 -13.82 -8.56 1.38
N PHE A 21 -13.36 -8.72 0.13
CA PHE A 21 -12.27 -7.87 -0.34
C PHE A 21 -12.71 -6.41 -0.25
N ASN A 22 -12.18 -5.71 0.75
CA ASN A 22 -12.65 -4.39 1.08
C ASN A 22 -11.88 -3.37 0.24
N ILE A 23 -12.53 -2.77 -0.76
CA ILE A 23 -11.89 -1.78 -1.65
C ILE A 23 -11.37 -0.56 -0.88
N TRP A 24 -11.89 -0.32 0.34
CA TRP A 24 -11.40 0.70 1.26
C TRP A 24 -9.93 0.48 1.69
N LEU A 25 -9.37 -0.73 1.52
CA LEU A 25 -7.94 -1.04 1.76
C LEU A 25 -6.99 -0.35 0.78
N LEU A 26 -7.49 0.16 -0.36
CA LEU A 26 -6.68 0.94 -1.31
C LEU A 26 -6.56 2.41 -0.89
N LEU A 27 -7.47 2.90 -0.04
CA LEU A 27 -7.52 4.30 0.38
C LEU A 27 -6.23 4.77 1.06
N PRO A 28 -5.62 4.01 1.99
CA PRO A 28 -4.35 4.41 2.61
C PRO A 28 -3.22 4.58 1.58
N GLY A 29 -3.17 3.70 0.57
CA GLY A 29 -2.19 3.79 -0.51
C GLY A 29 -2.36 5.06 -1.34
N ILE A 30 -3.61 5.39 -1.69
CA ILE A 30 -3.92 6.62 -2.45
C ILE A 30 -3.53 7.85 -1.63
N CYS A 31 -3.93 7.90 -0.36
CA CYS A 31 -3.61 9.00 0.53
C CYS A 31 -2.10 9.21 0.66
N ILE A 32 -1.32 8.15 0.92
CA ILE A 32 0.13 8.26 1.11
C ILE A 32 0.83 8.65 -0.19
N ALA A 33 0.42 8.11 -1.34
CA ALA A 33 1.00 8.47 -2.63
C ALA A 33 0.77 9.95 -2.98
N ILE A 34 -0.43 10.47 -2.73
CA ILE A 34 -0.76 11.89 -2.95
C ILE A 34 0.01 12.77 -1.97
N LEU A 35 0.01 12.42 -0.68
CA LEU A 35 0.68 13.20 0.36
C LEU A 35 2.19 13.30 0.10
N TRP A 36 2.81 12.19 -0.32
CA TRP A 36 4.21 12.14 -0.71
C TRP A 36 4.49 13.04 -1.92
N SER A 37 3.65 12.96 -2.94
CA SER A 37 3.81 13.73 -4.17
C SER A 37 3.68 15.23 -3.90
N LEU A 38 2.71 15.64 -3.07
CA LEU A 38 2.55 17.02 -2.62
C LEU A 38 3.74 17.48 -1.77
N TRP A 39 4.19 16.66 -0.82
CA TRP A 39 5.34 17.01 0.01
C TRP A 39 6.60 17.22 -0.83
N LYS A 40 6.86 16.34 -1.81
CA LYS A 40 8.01 16.45 -2.71
C LYS A 40 7.95 17.74 -3.55
N THR A 41 6.81 18.04 -4.15
CA THR A 41 6.69 19.22 -5.03
C THR A 41 6.70 20.54 -4.26
N ILE A 42 6.00 20.61 -3.14
CA ILE A 42 5.88 21.83 -2.33
C ILE A 42 7.17 22.12 -1.57
N ILE A 43 7.70 21.13 -0.85
CA ILE A 43 8.81 21.35 0.10
C ILE A 43 10.16 21.34 -0.61
N ILE A 44 10.35 20.46 -1.60
CA ILE A 44 11.68 20.25 -2.20
C ILE A 44 11.86 21.06 -3.48
N GLN A 45 10.83 21.16 -4.32
CA GLN A 45 10.91 21.86 -5.60
C GLN A 45 10.33 23.28 -5.57
N GLY A 46 9.47 23.60 -4.60
CA GLY A 46 8.84 24.92 -4.51
C GLY A 46 7.86 25.24 -5.65
N SER A 47 7.47 24.24 -6.45
CA SER A 47 6.49 24.41 -7.54
C SER A 47 5.61 23.16 -7.68
N ILE A 48 4.29 23.38 -7.81
CA ILE A 48 3.26 22.32 -7.96
C ILE A 48 3.08 21.88 -9.43
N SER A 49 3.89 22.41 -10.35
CA SER A 49 3.70 22.26 -11.81
C SER A 49 3.89 20.82 -12.33
N LEU A 50 4.17 20.62 -13.63
CA LEU A 50 4.28 19.32 -14.34
C LEU A 50 5.04 18.22 -13.57
N ASP A 51 5.92 18.59 -12.65
CA ASP A 51 6.63 17.69 -11.74
C ASP A 51 5.69 16.89 -10.81
N PHE A 52 4.52 17.41 -10.42
CA PHE A 52 3.57 16.68 -9.57
C PHE A 52 3.09 15.39 -10.22
N PHE A 53 2.66 15.45 -11.48
CA PHE A 53 2.19 14.25 -12.18
C PHE A 53 3.35 13.29 -12.44
N SER A 54 4.53 13.80 -12.75
CA SER A 54 5.75 12.99 -12.90
C SER A 54 6.08 12.23 -11.61
N ILE A 55 6.03 12.91 -10.46
CA ILE A 55 6.26 12.34 -9.14
C ILE A 55 5.14 11.38 -8.71
N LEU A 56 3.89 11.69 -9.07
CA LEU A 56 2.73 10.85 -8.77
C LEU A 56 2.78 9.54 -9.57
N ILE A 57 3.17 9.60 -10.84
CA ILE A 57 3.42 8.41 -11.67
C ILE A 57 4.61 7.64 -11.11
N TRP A 58 5.73 8.32 -10.84
CA TRP A 58 6.90 7.71 -10.22
C TRP A 58 7.65 8.72 -9.34
N PRO A 59 7.82 8.45 -8.03
CA PRO A 59 7.63 7.18 -7.33
C PRO A 59 6.23 6.93 -6.72
N GLY A 60 5.26 7.83 -6.89
CA GLY A 60 3.95 7.76 -6.22
C GLY A 60 3.18 6.45 -6.46
N PHE A 61 3.24 5.90 -7.68
CA PHE A 61 2.64 4.60 -7.97
C PHE A 61 3.27 3.45 -7.18
N ALA A 62 4.59 3.47 -6.97
CA ALA A 62 5.28 2.46 -6.16
C ALA A 62 4.84 2.54 -4.69
N ILE A 63 4.67 3.76 -4.18
CA ILE A 63 4.17 4.00 -2.82
C ILE A 63 2.75 3.44 -2.67
N PHE A 64 1.85 3.77 -3.60
CA PHE A 64 0.50 3.22 -3.63
C PHE A 64 0.52 1.69 -3.58
N PHE A 65 1.28 1.06 -4.47
CA PHE A 65 1.32 -0.41 -4.60
C PHE A 65 1.84 -1.08 -3.32
N ILE A 66 2.94 -0.59 -2.76
CA ILE A 66 3.53 -1.14 -1.54
C ILE A 66 2.56 -0.97 -0.37
N THR A 67 2.02 0.23 -0.17
CA THR A 67 1.07 0.50 0.91
C THR A 67 -0.19 -0.35 0.79
N SER A 68 -0.74 -0.51 -0.41
CA SER A 68 -1.91 -1.37 -0.63
C SER A 68 -1.61 -2.83 -0.34
N ILE A 69 -0.43 -3.35 -0.72
CA ILE A 69 -0.02 -4.71 -0.36
C ILE A 69 0.06 -4.86 1.17
N PHE A 70 0.70 -3.91 1.87
CA PHE A 70 0.78 -3.95 3.32
C PHE A 70 -0.60 -3.86 4.00
N ALA A 71 -1.51 -3.03 3.47
CA ALA A 71 -2.87 -2.93 3.99
C ALA A 71 -3.65 -4.22 3.78
N ILE A 72 -3.52 -4.86 2.62
CA ILE A 72 -4.18 -6.14 2.32
C ILE A 72 -3.60 -7.25 3.20
N LEU A 73 -2.27 -7.37 3.29
CA LEU A 73 -1.63 -8.36 4.14
C LEU A 73 -1.98 -8.15 5.61
N GLY A 74 -1.97 -6.90 6.08
CA GLY A 74 -2.36 -6.57 7.45
C GLY A 74 -3.83 -6.86 7.74
N TRP A 75 -4.71 -6.66 6.76
CA TRP A 75 -6.12 -7.05 6.88
C TRP A 75 -6.33 -8.55 6.91
N GLN A 76 -5.51 -9.31 6.17
CA GLN A 76 -5.55 -10.78 6.16
C GLN A 76 -4.94 -11.40 7.43
N LEU A 77 -4.22 -10.66 8.27
CA LEU A 77 -3.65 -11.23 9.49
C LEU A 77 -4.77 -11.49 10.50
N ASP A 78 -4.96 -12.76 10.84
CA ASP A 78 -5.83 -13.19 11.93
C ASP A 78 -5.06 -12.99 13.25
N ILE A 79 -5.25 -11.82 13.86
CA ILE A 79 -4.63 -11.44 15.13
C ILE A 79 -5.66 -11.73 16.24
N ASP A 80 -5.62 -12.95 16.77
CA ASP A 80 -6.27 -13.33 18.03
C ASP A 80 -5.55 -12.71 19.25
#